data_AF-A0A8E8EW64-F1
#
_entry.id   AF-A0A8E8EW64-F1
#
_cell.length_a   1.000
_cell.length_b   1.000
_cell.length_c   1.000
_cell.angle_alpha   90.00
_cell.angle_beta   90.00
_cell.angle_gamma   90.00
#
_symmetry.space_group_name_H-M   'P 1'
#
loop_
_entity.id
_entity.type
_entity.pdbx_description
1 polymer ?
#
loop_
_entity_poly.entity_id
_entity_poly.type
_entity_poly.pdbx_seq_one_letter_code
_entity_poly.pdbx_strand_id
1 'polypeptide(L)'
;MYATSFVLTLDRVEEVLDRALAIETFRNPGPALRIAGNAVDAVEDIGELSSVALPRVSAESMERTAGDEAVRTILADRLESGLGSEIDDDVLEHAREADRITEVDGRVIVPVGVEMPALRNWWLLADLLCSRLERVRDGFRRVHRRARVDGPDLVETMFWTVAERLAALEDALSSALVVGRYTRRMSNQGAATLLGGVETLATAVAGGDSA
;
A
#
# COMPACT_ATOMS: atom_id res chain seq x y z
N MET A 1 -1.22 -2.44 -14.75
CA MET A 1 -1.89 -1.49 -13.83
C MET A 1 -0.85 -0.46 -13.39
N TYR A 2 -1.25 0.72 -12.92
CA TYR A 2 -0.31 1.78 -12.54
C TYR A 2 -0.60 2.28 -11.12
N ALA A 3 0.45 2.66 -10.38
CA ALA A 3 0.29 3.22 -9.04
C ALA A 3 -0.60 4.48 -9.03
N THR A 4 -0.59 5.23 -10.14
CA THR A 4 -1.47 6.37 -10.40
C THR A 4 -2.94 6.09 -10.14
N SER A 5 -3.44 4.89 -10.45
CA SER A 5 -4.83 4.52 -10.18
C SER A 5 -5.12 4.52 -8.67
N PHE A 6 -4.19 4.04 -7.85
CA PHE A 6 -4.34 4.04 -6.40
C PHE A 6 -4.26 5.44 -5.80
N VAL A 7 -3.33 6.26 -6.30
CA VAL A 7 -3.19 7.67 -5.88
C VAL A 7 -4.51 8.41 -6.10
N LEU A 8 -5.05 8.36 -7.32
CA LEU A 8 -6.31 9.04 -7.65
C LEU A 8 -7.50 8.55 -6.82
N THR A 9 -7.61 7.23 -6.61
CA THR A 9 -8.71 6.69 -5.79
C THR A 9 -8.56 7.10 -4.33
N LEU A 10 -7.35 7.13 -3.79
CA LEU A 10 -7.10 7.54 -2.42
C LEU A 10 -7.34 9.03 -2.22
N ASP A 11 -6.91 9.88 -3.15
CA ASP A 11 -7.21 11.32 -3.16
C ASP A 11 -8.73 11.54 -3.10
N ARG A 12 -9.51 10.77 -3.88
CA ARG A 12 -10.97 10.82 -3.82
C ARG A 12 -11.52 10.43 -2.44
N VAL A 13 -10.96 9.42 -1.78
CA VAL A 13 -11.38 9.05 -0.41
C VAL A 13 -11.07 10.18 0.58
N GLU A 14 -9.91 10.83 0.46
CA GLU A 14 -9.50 11.95 1.31
C GLU A 14 -10.37 13.19 1.08
N GLU A 15 -10.70 13.52 -0.17
CA GLU A 15 -11.65 14.59 -0.50
C GLU A 15 -13.05 14.32 0.07
N VAL A 16 -13.48 13.05 0.09
CA VAL A 16 -14.75 12.67 0.73
C VAL A 16 -14.66 12.82 2.25
N LEU A 17 -13.53 12.41 2.85
CA LEU A 17 -13.28 12.57 4.28
C LEU A 17 -13.27 14.05 4.69
N ASP A 18 -12.59 14.92 3.96
CA ASP A 18 -12.53 16.35 4.23
C ASP A 18 -13.93 16.98 4.19
N ARG A 19 -14.73 16.61 3.19
CA ARG A 19 -16.15 17.00 3.13
C ARG A 19 -16.94 16.50 4.33
N ALA A 20 -16.70 15.26 4.78
CA ALA A 20 -17.36 14.70 5.95
C ALA A 20 -16.95 15.41 7.25
N LEU A 21 -15.67 15.78 7.39
CA LEU A 21 -15.16 16.53 8.53
C LEU A 21 -15.68 17.97 8.56
N ALA A 22 -15.91 18.57 7.40
CA ALA A 22 -16.45 19.93 7.26
C ALA A 22 -17.96 20.03 7.59
N ILE A 23 -18.68 18.92 7.73
CA ILE A 23 -20.09 18.94 8.17
C ILE A 23 -20.14 19.50 9.60
N GLU A 24 -20.80 20.64 9.81
CA GLU A 24 -20.92 21.23 11.14
C GLU A 24 -21.88 20.43 12.05
N THR A 25 -23.02 19.99 11.50
CA THR A 25 -24.07 19.25 12.21
C THR A 25 -24.64 18.14 11.35
N PHE A 26 -25.07 17.03 11.96
CA PHE A 26 -25.59 15.85 11.23
C PHE A 26 -27.12 15.80 11.17
N ARG A 27 -27.79 16.88 11.60
CA ARG A 27 -29.25 16.97 11.68
C ARG A 27 -29.95 16.93 10.32
N ASN A 28 -29.26 17.34 9.26
CA ASN A 28 -29.73 17.17 7.88
C ASN A 28 -29.05 15.94 7.26
N PRO A 29 -29.72 14.77 7.22
CA PRO A 29 -29.06 13.52 6.84
C PRO A 29 -28.72 13.44 5.35
N GLY A 30 -29.44 14.13 4.47
CA GLY A 30 -29.28 13.97 3.01
C GLY A 30 -27.85 14.19 2.50
N PRO A 31 -27.22 15.34 2.80
CA PRO A 31 -25.81 15.59 2.44
C PRO A 31 -24.84 14.58 3.06
N ALA A 32 -25.02 14.25 4.34
CA ALA A 32 -24.16 13.32 5.06
C ALA A 32 -24.20 11.90 4.49
N LEU A 33 -25.40 11.40 4.15
CA LEU A 33 -25.59 10.09 3.54
C LEU A 33 -24.98 10.00 2.14
N ARG A 34 -25.07 11.07 1.34
CA ARG A 34 -24.39 11.12 0.02
C ARG A 34 -22.88 11.08 0.17
N ILE A 35 -22.32 11.82 1.13
CA ILE A 35 -20.89 11.80 1.42
C ILE A 35 -20.46 10.40 1.85
N ALA A 36 -21.19 9.76 2.77
CA ALA A 36 -20.89 8.40 3.21
C ALA A 36 -21.01 7.36 2.07
N GLY A 37 -22.03 7.48 1.22
CA GLY A 37 -22.17 6.62 0.03
C GLY A 37 -20.98 6.76 -0.93
N ASN A 38 -20.59 7.99 -1.25
CA ASN A 38 -19.41 8.24 -2.08
C ASN A 38 -18.11 7.69 -1.45
N ALA A 39 -18.01 7.67 -0.11
CA ALA A 39 -16.87 7.09 0.58
C ALA A 39 -16.86 5.57 0.44
N VAL A 40 -18.02 4.91 0.55
CA VAL A 40 -18.14 3.46 0.33
C VAL A 40 -17.67 3.09 -1.07
N ASP A 41 -18.19 3.75 -2.09
CA ASP A 41 -17.82 3.48 -3.49
C ASP A 41 -16.32 3.64 -3.71
N ALA A 42 -15.73 4.73 -3.19
CA ALA A 42 -14.30 4.98 -3.33
C ALA A 42 -13.43 3.97 -2.56
N VAL A 43 -13.88 3.46 -1.41
CA VAL A 43 -13.18 2.39 -0.67
C VAL A 43 -13.27 1.05 -1.42
N GLU A 44 -14.42 0.76 -2.03
CA GLU A 44 -14.61 -0.43 -2.86
C GLU A 44 -13.72 -0.39 -4.11
N ASP A 45 -13.55 0.79 -4.75
CA ASP A 45 -12.60 0.99 -5.85
C ASP A 45 -11.15 0.62 -5.43
N ILE A 46 -10.69 1.01 -4.23
CA ILE A 46 -9.34 0.62 -3.73
C ILE A 46 -9.26 -0.90 -3.50
N GLY A 47 -10.32 -1.49 -2.95
CA GLY A 47 -10.42 -2.93 -2.74
C GLY A 47 -10.31 -3.71 -4.05
N GLU A 48 -11.01 -3.27 -5.09
CA GLU A 48 -10.95 -3.87 -6.43
C GLU A 48 -9.55 -3.75 -7.03
N LEU A 49 -8.94 -2.57 -6.99
CA LEU A 49 -7.56 -2.37 -7.45
C LEU A 49 -6.58 -3.28 -6.71
N SER A 50 -6.74 -3.43 -5.39
CA SER A 50 -5.87 -4.27 -4.56
C SER A 50 -6.00 -5.76 -4.86
N SER A 51 -7.20 -6.22 -5.25
CA SER A 51 -7.50 -7.62 -5.53
C SER A 51 -6.62 -8.23 -6.63
N VAL A 52 -6.15 -7.39 -7.57
CA VAL A 52 -5.34 -7.82 -8.72
C VAL A 52 -3.95 -8.32 -8.29
N ALA A 53 -3.40 -7.80 -7.19
CA ALA A 53 -2.00 -8.03 -6.83
C ALA A 53 -1.81 -8.78 -5.49
N LEU A 54 -2.84 -8.84 -4.64
CA LEU A 54 -2.83 -9.62 -3.39
C LEU A 54 -2.49 -11.14 -3.56
N PRO A 55 -2.91 -11.86 -4.62
CA PRO A 55 -2.70 -13.31 -4.70
C PRO A 55 -1.26 -13.77 -4.98
N ARG A 56 -0.35 -12.88 -5.42
CA ARG A 56 1.01 -13.27 -5.87
C ARG A 56 2.09 -12.93 -4.85
N VAL A 57 1.97 -13.48 -3.65
CA VAL A 57 3.00 -13.33 -2.62
C VAL A 57 4.24 -14.16 -3.00
N SER A 58 5.34 -13.50 -3.36
CA SER A 58 6.64 -14.14 -3.58
C SER A 58 7.73 -13.50 -2.72
N ALA A 59 8.63 -14.31 -2.16
CA ALA A 59 9.75 -13.82 -1.34
C ALA A 59 10.71 -12.90 -2.12
N GLU A 60 10.93 -13.21 -3.41
CA GLU A 60 11.82 -12.47 -4.32
C GLU A 60 11.35 -11.02 -4.54
N SER A 61 10.04 -10.83 -4.66
CA SER A 61 9.46 -9.49 -4.79
C SER A 61 9.60 -8.61 -3.54
N MET A 62 9.99 -9.18 -2.38
CA MET A 62 10.24 -8.43 -1.15
C MET A 62 11.72 -8.30 -0.79
N GLU A 63 12.61 -8.78 -1.65
CA GLU A 63 14.05 -8.54 -1.52
C GLU A 63 14.38 -7.08 -1.82
N ARG A 64 15.21 -6.47 -0.96
CA ARG A 64 15.60 -5.07 -1.11
C ARG A 64 16.59 -4.95 -2.26
N THR A 65 16.36 -3.99 -3.15
CA THR A 65 17.22 -3.66 -4.28
C THR A 65 17.52 -2.18 -4.37
N ALA A 66 18.57 -1.83 -5.11
CA ALA A 66 19.06 -0.46 -5.22
C ALA A 66 17.98 0.54 -5.68
N GLY A 67 17.04 0.11 -6.54
CA GLY A 67 15.94 0.95 -7.03
C GLY A 67 14.74 1.08 -6.09
N ASP A 68 14.70 0.36 -4.95
CA ASP A 68 13.50 0.40 -4.09
C ASP A 68 13.32 1.72 -3.36
N GLU A 69 14.41 2.34 -2.93
CA GLU A 69 14.34 3.65 -2.26
C GLU A 69 13.87 4.72 -3.24
N ALA A 70 14.43 4.74 -4.45
CA ALA A 70 14.03 5.68 -5.50
C ALA A 70 12.53 5.54 -5.84
N VAL A 71 12.06 4.32 -6.05
CA VAL A 71 10.63 4.07 -6.32
C VAL A 71 9.76 4.41 -5.11
N ARG A 72 10.21 4.10 -3.89
CA ARG A 72 9.48 4.45 -2.67
C ARG A 72 9.32 5.96 -2.54
N THR A 73 10.37 6.73 -2.81
CA THR A 73 10.33 8.21 -2.80
C THR A 73 9.35 8.73 -3.85
N ILE A 74 9.39 8.22 -5.09
CA ILE A 74 8.43 8.59 -6.13
C ILE A 74 6.99 8.30 -5.67
N LEU A 75 6.73 7.09 -5.17
CA LEU A 75 5.39 6.69 -4.72
C LEU A 75 4.90 7.52 -3.53
N ALA A 76 5.78 7.78 -2.55
CA ALA A 76 5.46 8.58 -1.39
C ALA A 76 5.11 10.01 -1.77
N ASP A 77 5.94 10.65 -2.60
CA ASP A 77 5.65 12.01 -3.08
C ASP A 77 4.34 12.06 -3.88
N ARG A 78 4.06 11.08 -4.75
CA ARG A 78 2.78 11.01 -5.47
C ARG A 78 1.58 10.85 -4.55
N LEU A 79 1.71 10.12 -3.43
CA LEU A 79 0.64 9.94 -2.44
C LEU A 79 0.47 11.14 -1.48
N GLU A 80 1.48 12.00 -1.38
CA GLU A 80 1.44 13.20 -0.53
C GLU A 80 1.06 14.47 -1.32
N SER A 81 1.64 14.62 -2.50
CA SER A 81 1.55 15.82 -3.34
C SER A 81 0.62 15.65 -4.55
N GLY A 82 0.14 14.42 -4.80
CA GLY A 82 -0.70 14.09 -5.96
C GLY A 82 0.09 13.93 -7.26
N LEU A 83 -0.63 13.84 -8.39
CA LEU A 83 -0.01 13.72 -9.72
C LEU A 83 0.50 15.07 -10.22
N GLY A 84 1.76 15.13 -10.67
CA GLY A 84 2.35 16.31 -11.28
C GLY A 84 3.34 17.07 -10.40
N SER A 85 3.56 16.64 -9.17
CA SER A 85 4.72 17.02 -8.37
C SER A 85 6.03 16.76 -9.12
N GLU A 86 6.97 17.70 -8.98
CA GLU A 86 8.32 17.60 -9.51
C GLU A 86 9.11 16.58 -8.67
N ILE A 87 9.70 15.60 -9.34
CA ILE A 87 10.54 14.58 -8.70
C ILE A 87 11.98 14.92 -9.03
N ASP A 88 12.85 14.79 -8.04
CA ASP A 88 14.28 14.93 -8.19
C ASP A 88 14.85 14.03 -9.31
N ASP A 89 15.67 14.62 -10.18
CA ASP A 89 16.20 13.94 -11.37
C ASP A 89 17.09 12.74 -11.00
N ASP A 90 17.85 12.80 -9.91
CA ASP A 90 18.69 11.69 -9.45
C ASP A 90 17.80 10.51 -9.01
N VAL A 91 16.69 10.79 -8.33
CA VAL A 91 15.70 9.77 -7.95
C VAL A 91 15.10 9.11 -9.18
N LEU A 92 14.78 9.89 -10.22
CA LEU A 92 14.26 9.34 -11.46
C LEU A 92 15.31 8.50 -12.19
N GLU A 93 16.57 8.93 -12.26
CA GLU A 93 17.65 8.17 -12.88
C GLU A 93 17.81 6.79 -12.23
N HIS A 94 17.92 6.73 -10.90
CA HIS A 94 18.05 5.46 -10.17
C HIS A 94 16.85 4.53 -10.36
N ALA A 95 15.64 5.07 -10.47
CA ALA A 95 14.44 4.28 -10.75
C ALA A 95 14.38 3.76 -12.20
N ARG A 96 14.88 4.56 -13.17
CA ARG A 96 14.99 4.15 -14.59
C ARG A 96 16.05 3.06 -14.76
N GLU A 97 17.23 3.22 -14.18
CA GLU A 97 18.32 2.23 -14.24
C GLU A 97 17.89 0.86 -13.68
N ALA A 98 16.98 0.86 -12.70
CA ALA A 98 16.41 -0.35 -12.12
C ALA A 98 15.23 -0.94 -12.92
N ASP A 99 14.86 -0.38 -14.08
CA ASP A 99 13.70 -0.77 -14.91
C ASP A 99 12.37 -0.77 -14.14
N ARG A 100 12.21 0.19 -13.21
CA ARG A 100 11.05 0.24 -12.30
C ARG A 100 10.00 1.26 -12.66
N ILE A 101 10.29 2.15 -13.60
CA ILE A 101 9.40 3.21 -14.06
C ILE A 101 9.41 3.31 -15.58
N THR A 102 8.36 3.91 -16.13
CA THR A 102 8.23 4.20 -17.56
C THR A 102 7.80 5.65 -17.71
N GLU A 103 8.28 6.32 -18.76
CA GLU A 103 7.79 7.65 -19.13
C GLU A 103 6.82 7.57 -20.28
N VAL A 104 5.65 8.19 -20.12
CA VAL A 104 4.62 8.31 -21.17
C VAL A 104 4.16 9.76 -21.21
N ASP A 105 4.26 10.40 -22.37
CA ASP A 105 3.89 11.80 -22.60
C ASP A 105 4.53 12.77 -21.57
N GLY A 106 5.79 12.55 -21.23
CA GLY A 106 6.53 13.34 -20.24
C GLY A 106 6.11 13.11 -18.78
N ARG A 107 5.32 12.06 -18.52
CA ARG A 107 4.87 11.69 -17.17
C ARG A 107 5.55 10.41 -16.72
N VAL A 108 6.09 10.44 -15.50
CA VAL A 108 6.67 9.27 -14.84
C VAL A 108 5.56 8.38 -14.31
N ILE A 109 5.57 7.12 -14.75
CA ILE A 109 4.59 6.09 -14.40
C ILE A 109 5.30 4.96 -13.66
N VAL A 110 4.76 4.57 -12.50
CA VAL A 110 5.20 3.39 -11.75
C VAL A 110 4.26 2.22 -12.08
N PRO A 111 4.68 1.25 -12.91
CA PRO A 111 3.90 0.05 -13.19
C PRO A 111 3.73 -0.78 -11.92
N VAL A 112 2.52 -1.26 -11.69
CA VAL A 112 2.20 -2.22 -10.63
C VAL A 112 1.47 -3.42 -11.24
N GLY A 113 1.75 -4.61 -10.73
CA GLY A 113 1.20 -5.83 -11.28
C GLY A 113 1.67 -7.08 -10.57
N VAL A 114 1.42 -8.23 -11.21
CA VAL A 114 1.67 -9.56 -10.65
C VAL A 114 2.98 -10.20 -11.12
N GLU A 115 3.75 -9.49 -11.95
CA GLU A 115 5.01 -9.96 -12.55
C GLU A 115 6.15 -9.02 -12.18
N MET A 116 7.37 -9.56 -12.07
CA MET A 116 8.55 -8.75 -11.84
C MET A 116 8.86 -7.89 -13.09
N PRO A 117 9.32 -6.64 -12.92
CA PRO A 117 9.61 -5.96 -11.66
C PRO A 117 8.40 -5.24 -11.01
N ALA A 118 7.26 -5.15 -11.72
CA ALA A 118 6.07 -4.44 -11.27
C ALA A 118 5.45 -4.98 -9.96
N LEU A 119 5.63 -6.28 -9.67
CA LEU A 119 5.23 -6.90 -8.40
C LEU A 119 6.00 -6.32 -7.21
N ARG A 120 7.25 -5.90 -7.39
CA ARG A 120 8.02 -5.24 -6.33
C ARG A 120 7.54 -3.80 -6.09
N ASN A 121 7.17 -3.08 -7.15
CA ASN A 121 6.54 -1.76 -7.03
C ASN A 121 5.22 -1.85 -6.25
N TRP A 122 4.43 -2.90 -6.51
CA TRP A 122 3.20 -3.16 -5.76
C TRP A 122 3.44 -3.28 -4.26
N TRP A 123 4.50 -3.96 -3.81
CA TRP A 123 4.79 -4.07 -2.38
C TRP A 123 5.16 -2.74 -1.73
N LEU A 124 5.95 -1.92 -2.42
CA LEU A 124 6.27 -0.57 -1.94
C LEU A 124 5.02 0.29 -1.84
N LEU A 125 4.14 0.20 -2.83
CA LEU A 125 2.85 0.90 -2.83
C LEU A 125 1.95 0.40 -1.69
N ALA A 126 1.80 -0.92 -1.51
CA ALA A 126 0.95 -1.50 -0.47
C ALA A 126 1.39 -1.07 0.95
N ASP A 127 2.70 -1.02 1.21
CA ASP A 127 3.24 -0.52 2.48
C ASP A 127 2.86 0.95 2.74
N LEU A 128 3.00 1.81 1.73
CA LEU A 128 2.63 3.22 1.81
C LEU A 128 1.10 3.41 1.95
N LEU A 129 0.31 2.61 1.22
CA LEU A 129 -1.15 2.62 1.29
C LEU A 129 -1.64 2.25 2.69
N CYS A 130 -1.06 1.25 3.35
CA CYS A 130 -1.41 0.90 4.73
C CYS A 130 -1.28 2.12 5.67
N SER A 131 -0.15 2.84 5.60
CA SER A 131 0.07 4.04 6.43
C SER A 131 -0.88 5.19 6.12
N ARG A 132 -1.37 5.29 4.87
CA ARG A 132 -2.32 6.33 4.47
C ARG A 132 -3.75 5.95 4.85
N LEU A 133 -4.16 4.71 4.63
CA LEU A 133 -5.46 4.17 5.01
C LEU A 133 -5.70 4.27 6.52
N GLU A 134 -4.68 4.05 7.35
CA GLU A 134 -4.78 4.23 8.80
C GLU A 134 -5.22 5.67 9.17
N ARG A 135 -4.60 6.68 8.55
CA ARG A 135 -4.93 8.10 8.75
C ARG A 135 -6.36 8.41 8.32
N VAL A 136 -6.76 7.93 7.15
CA VAL A 136 -8.10 8.12 6.59
C VAL A 136 -9.17 7.46 7.46
N ARG A 137 -8.92 6.21 7.88
CA ARG A 137 -9.78 5.46 8.80
C ARG A 137 -9.99 6.21 10.11
N ASP A 138 -8.93 6.76 10.68
CA ASP A 138 -9.02 7.55 11.91
C ASP A 138 -9.83 8.85 11.72
N GLY A 139 -9.75 9.46 10.54
CA GLY A 139 -10.62 10.54 10.12
C GLY A 139 -12.10 10.13 10.13
N PHE A 140 -12.46 9.05 9.44
CA PHE A 140 -13.85 8.57 9.41
C PHE A 140 -14.35 8.09 10.78
N ARG A 141 -13.48 7.53 11.63
CA ARG A 141 -13.81 7.24 13.04
C ARG A 141 -14.16 8.51 13.81
N ARG A 142 -13.50 9.64 13.55
CA ARG A 142 -13.88 10.94 14.16
C ARG A 142 -15.25 11.39 13.66
N VAL A 143 -15.52 11.26 12.35
CA VAL A 143 -16.82 11.60 11.75
C VAL A 143 -17.93 10.74 12.37
N HIS A 144 -17.74 9.42 12.43
CA HIS A 144 -18.65 8.48 13.09
C HIS A 144 -18.95 8.89 14.54
N ARG A 145 -17.93 9.18 15.35
CA ARG A 145 -18.13 9.62 16.74
C ARG A 145 -18.96 10.90 16.85
N ARG A 146 -18.82 11.84 15.90
CA ARG A 146 -19.63 13.07 15.85
C ARG A 146 -21.06 12.79 15.39
N ALA A 147 -21.23 11.94 14.38
CA ALA A 147 -22.54 11.52 13.88
C ALA A 147 -23.36 10.79 14.96
N ARG A 148 -22.73 9.97 15.81
CA ARG A 148 -23.37 9.33 16.96
C ARG A 148 -23.96 10.32 17.98
N VAL A 149 -23.41 11.52 18.08
CA VAL A 149 -23.82 12.52 19.08
C VAL A 149 -24.95 13.43 18.57
N ASP A 150 -24.91 13.83 17.31
CA ASP A 150 -25.80 14.89 16.75
C ASP A 150 -26.51 14.47 15.44
N GLY A 151 -26.35 13.21 15.02
CA GLY A 151 -26.92 12.68 13.78
C GLY A 151 -28.02 11.65 14.02
N PRO A 152 -28.88 11.41 13.02
CA PRO A 152 -29.75 10.24 12.99
C PRO A 152 -28.96 8.94 12.94
N ASP A 153 -29.50 7.86 13.53
CA ASP A 153 -28.87 6.52 13.59
C ASP A 153 -28.36 6.01 12.23
N LEU A 154 -29.07 6.33 11.14
CA LEU A 154 -28.67 5.95 9.78
C LEU A 154 -27.36 6.64 9.36
N VAL A 155 -27.16 7.91 9.71
CA VAL A 155 -25.94 8.65 9.40
C VAL A 155 -24.76 8.09 10.20
N GLU A 156 -24.98 7.82 11.49
CA GLU A 156 -24.00 7.11 12.33
C GLU A 156 -23.59 5.78 11.70
N THR A 157 -24.57 4.93 11.36
CA THR A 157 -24.36 3.60 10.80
C THR A 157 -23.56 3.65 9.50
N MET A 158 -23.86 4.61 8.62
CA MET A 158 -23.16 4.75 7.35
C MET A 158 -21.70 5.14 7.54
N PHE A 159 -21.39 6.10 8.40
CA PHE A 159 -19.99 6.47 8.68
C PHE A 159 -19.23 5.40 9.47
N TRP A 160 -19.91 4.67 10.36
CA TRP A 160 -19.35 3.47 10.97
C TRP A 160 -18.97 2.44 9.89
N THR A 161 -19.86 2.17 8.95
CA THR A 161 -19.60 1.19 7.87
C THR A 161 -18.42 1.60 6.99
N VAL A 162 -18.26 2.88 6.67
CA VAL A 162 -17.08 3.38 5.95
C VAL A 162 -15.80 3.09 6.73
N ALA A 163 -15.78 3.38 8.04
CA ALA A 163 -14.62 3.12 8.89
C ALA A 163 -14.28 1.63 9.01
N GLU A 164 -15.29 0.76 9.10
CA GLU A 164 -15.09 -0.70 9.13
C GLU A 164 -14.56 -1.25 7.80
N ARG A 165 -15.09 -0.77 6.66
CA ARG A 165 -14.58 -1.17 5.33
C ARG A 165 -13.12 -0.77 5.14
N LEU A 166 -12.75 0.44 5.56
CA LEU A 166 -11.35 0.89 5.56
C LEU A 166 -10.47 0.02 6.46
N ALA A 167 -10.96 -0.37 7.64
CA ALA A 167 -10.24 -1.28 8.54
C ALA A 167 -10.03 -2.66 7.91
N ALA A 168 -11.07 -3.23 7.30
CA ALA A 168 -10.97 -4.52 6.62
C ALA A 168 -9.98 -4.49 5.44
N LEU A 169 -9.95 -3.38 4.69
CA LEU A 169 -8.99 -3.18 3.60
C LEU A 169 -7.54 -3.08 4.12
N GLU A 170 -7.31 -2.29 5.17
CA GLU A 170 -6.01 -2.18 5.84
C GLU A 170 -5.54 -3.54 6.37
N ASP A 171 -6.42 -4.29 7.03
CA ASP A 171 -6.12 -5.63 7.55
C ASP A 171 -5.76 -6.62 6.44
N ALA A 172 -6.47 -6.58 5.31
CA ALA A 172 -6.18 -7.42 4.14
C ALA A 172 -4.80 -7.10 3.54
N LEU A 173 -4.48 -5.81 3.35
CA LEU A 173 -3.19 -5.36 2.83
C LEU A 173 -2.03 -5.68 3.79
N SER A 174 -2.22 -5.40 5.08
CA SER A 174 -1.25 -5.70 6.13
C SER A 174 -1.00 -7.19 6.24
N SER A 175 -2.04 -8.02 6.18
CA SER A 175 -1.91 -9.48 6.20
C SER A 175 -1.08 -9.99 5.02
N ALA A 176 -1.31 -9.48 3.81
CA ALA A 176 -0.50 -9.83 2.65
C ALA A 176 0.98 -9.44 2.84
N LEU A 177 1.25 -8.24 3.35
CA LEU A 177 2.61 -7.77 3.67
C LEU A 177 3.29 -8.63 4.74
N VAL A 178 2.56 -9.07 5.76
CA VAL A 178 3.08 -9.94 6.83
C VAL A 178 3.41 -11.32 6.29
N VAL A 179 2.51 -11.94 5.51
CA VAL A 179 2.74 -13.26 4.89
C VAL A 179 3.95 -13.21 3.98
N GLY A 180 4.08 -12.18 3.15
CA GLY A 180 5.27 -12.02 2.30
C GLY A 180 6.56 -11.87 3.10
N ARG A 181 6.57 -11.03 4.15
CA ARG A 181 7.74 -10.85 5.03
C ARG A 181 8.12 -12.15 5.74
N TYR A 182 7.14 -12.95 6.15
CA TYR A 182 7.37 -14.25 6.77
C TYR A 182 8.00 -15.25 5.79
N THR A 183 7.44 -15.38 4.57
CA THR A 183 7.98 -16.25 3.51
C THR A 183 9.43 -15.90 3.17
N ARG A 184 9.76 -14.60 3.10
CA ARG A 184 11.14 -14.13 2.92
C ARG A 184 12.06 -14.58 4.06
N ARG A 185 11.63 -14.39 5.32
CA ARG A 185 12.44 -14.72 6.50
C ARG A 185 12.75 -16.23 6.56
N MET A 186 11.75 -17.06 6.24
CA MET A 186 11.90 -18.51 6.16
C MET A 186 12.83 -18.95 5.03
N SER A 187 12.71 -18.35 3.84
CA SER A 187 13.59 -18.63 2.70
C SER A 187 15.05 -18.29 3.01
N ASN A 188 15.31 -17.12 3.61
CA ASN A 188 16.67 -16.70 3.98
C ASN A 188 17.27 -17.59 5.08
N GLN A 189 16.47 -18.00 6.08
CA GLN A 189 16.93 -18.92 7.13
C GLN A 189 17.22 -20.32 6.57
N GLY A 190 16.39 -20.82 5.65
CA GLY A 190 16.63 -22.08 4.96
C GLY A 190 17.91 -22.06 4.13
N ALA A 191 18.12 -21.00 3.33
CA ALA A 191 19.33 -20.82 2.54
C ALA A 191 20.59 -20.68 3.41
N ALA A 192 20.54 -19.89 4.49
CA ALA A 192 21.65 -19.75 5.43
C ALA A 192 21.98 -21.06 6.16
N THR A 193 20.97 -21.87 6.50
CA THR A 193 21.17 -23.19 7.14
C THR A 193 21.82 -24.17 6.17
N LEU A 194 21.40 -24.18 4.89
CA LEU A 194 22.01 -25.03 3.86
C LEU A 194 23.45 -24.63 3.56
N LEU A 195 23.73 -23.33 3.42
CA LEU A 195 25.09 -22.83 3.17
C LEU A 195 26.02 -23.08 4.37
N GLY A 196 25.55 -22.85 5.60
CA GLY A 196 26.31 -23.19 6.81
C GLY A 196 26.57 -24.69 6.94
N GLY A 197 25.62 -25.54 6.53
CA GLY A 197 25.81 -27.00 6.44
C GLY A 197 26.84 -27.42 5.41
N VAL A 198 26.85 -26.80 4.23
CA VAL A 198 27.85 -27.04 3.17
C VAL A 198 29.24 -26.56 3.59
N GLU A 199 29.35 -25.41 4.24
CA GLU A 199 30.62 -24.88 4.74
C GLU A 199 31.18 -25.74 5.88
N THR A 200 30.31 -26.25 6.77
CA THR A 200 30.68 -27.20 7.81
C THR A 200 31.17 -28.53 7.22
N LEU A 201 30.51 -29.04 6.17
CA LEU A 201 30.93 -30.23 5.45
C LEU A 201 32.25 -30.02 4.69
N ALA A 202 32.41 -28.87 4.02
CA ALA A 202 33.65 -28.53 3.31
C ALA A 202 34.83 -28.39 4.29
N THR A 203 34.61 -27.81 5.47
CA THR A 203 35.62 -27.69 6.53
C THR A 203 35.97 -29.04 7.14
N ALA A 204 34.98 -29.93 7.33
CA ALA A 204 35.20 -31.29 7.82
C ALA A 204 35.98 -32.16 6.80
N VAL A 205 35.74 -31.97 5.50
CA VAL A 205 36.48 -32.66 4.43
C VAL A 205 37.90 -32.11 4.27
N ALA A 206 38.10 -30.79 4.39
CA ALA A 206 39.42 -30.17 4.33
C ALA A 206 40.29 -30.40 5.58
N GLY A 207 39.67 -30.57 6.75
CA GLY A 207 40.36 -30.91 8.00
C GLY A 207 40.60 -32.40 8.23
N GLY A 208 40.02 -33.27 7.41
CA GLY A 208 40.12 -34.73 7.51
C GLY A 208 41.38 -35.34 6.88
N ASP A 209 42.23 -34.55 6.22
CA ASP A 209 43.41 -35.03 5.49
C ASP A 209 44.73 -34.77 6.25
N SER A 210 44.69 -34.80 7.58
CA SER A 210 45.86 -34.67 8.45
C SER A 210 45.72 -35.51 9.71
N ALA A 211 45.73 -36.85 9.55
CA ALA A 211 46.27 -37.83 10.50
C ALA A 211 46.25 -39.25 9.90
#